data_AF-A0A0J5QAS1-F1
#
_entry.id   AF-A0A0J5QAS1-F1
#
_cell.length_a   1.000
_cell.length_b   1.000
_cell.length_c   1.000
_cell.angle_alpha   90.00
_cell.angle_beta   90.00
_cell.angle_gamma   90.00
#
_symmetry.space_group_name_H-M   'P 1'
#
loop_
_entity.id
_entity.type
_entity.pdbx_description
1 polymer ?
#
loop_
_entity_poly.entity_id
_entity_poly.type
_entity_poly.pdbx_seq_one_letter_code
_entity_poly.pdbx_strand_id
1 'polypeptide(L)'
;MSQDTEDLAARLAALEATGDKKRGAARASPLAAILGVAGIVAVGGLAWAALQPSPEAPLPTAAPEEFQTTGSGFGDLAPMPVVESAPPPAETGPSASELALMESLATLRAELEDLRARPVEASDSGAEQAIADLTAQIAALQEASTEAQRALERQLTERDRELDQLRMDLEVARLRMRPDRIVLGEVRGREAITFLEAINTGHGGSLTTLHAETPQLAVRRLAIAALKTDVPMTYADMVDYIEGSIDVVIQAGRHDGARGITEFFLPGQARHPDQNTGPAGGAERPTVAAK
;
A
#
# COMPACT_ATOMS: atom_id res chain seq x y z
N MET A 1 -49.55 7.24 6.69
CA MET A 1 -49.00 6.34 5.66
C MET A 1 -49.07 6.92 4.24
N SER A 2 -49.92 7.89 3.89
CA SER A 2 -49.91 8.48 2.53
C SER A 2 -48.94 9.67 2.35
N GLN A 3 -48.55 10.34 3.44
CA GLN A 3 -47.62 11.47 3.36
C GLN A 3 -46.18 11.03 3.03
N ASP A 4 -45.76 9.87 3.53
CA ASP A 4 -44.44 9.31 3.24
C ASP A 4 -44.30 8.87 1.78
N THR A 5 -45.40 8.43 1.14
CA THR A 5 -45.40 8.01 -0.27
C THR A 5 -45.33 9.19 -1.23
N GLU A 6 -45.93 10.33 -0.88
CA GLU A 6 -45.86 11.55 -1.69
C GLU A 6 -44.47 12.20 -1.63
N ASP A 7 -43.83 12.21 -0.45
CA ASP A 7 -42.46 12.73 -0.31
C ASP A 7 -41.44 11.86 -1.05
N LEU A 8 -41.65 10.54 -1.06
CA LEU A 8 -40.81 9.60 -1.82
C LEU A 8 -40.93 9.79 -3.34
N ALA A 9 -42.16 10.00 -3.83
CA ALA A 9 -42.41 10.28 -5.24
C ALA A 9 -41.78 11.60 -5.70
N ALA A 10 -41.85 12.65 -4.86
CA ALA A 10 -41.23 13.94 -5.14
C ALA A 10 -39.69 13.85 -5.21
N ARG A 11 -39.08 13.07 -4.31
CA ARG A 11 -37.62 12.84 -4.30
C ARG A 11 -37.16 12.00 -5.50
N LEU A 12 -37.95 11.01 -5.92
CA LEU A 12 -37.68 10.22 -7.12
C LEU A 12 -37.72 11.07 -8.40
N ALA A 13 -38.73 11.93 -8.54
CA ALA A 13 -38.83 12.86 -9.67
C ALA A 13 -37.65 13.86 -9.73
N ALA A 14 -37.17 14.32 -8.57
CA ALA A 14 -35.99 15.20 -8.50
C ALA A 14 -34.69 14.48 -8.92
N LEU A 15 -34.56 13.19 -8.62
CA LEU A 15 -33.44 12.35 -9.01
C LEU A 15 -33.45 12.01 -10.51
N GLU A 16 -34.62 11.75 -11.09
CA GLU A 16 -34.76 11.52 -12.53
C GLU A 16 -34.46 12.79 -13.35
N ALA A 17 -34.85 13.97 -12.86
CA ALA A 17 -34.55 15.24 -13.51
C ALA A 17 -33.05 15.60 -13.49
N THR A 18 -32.27 15.04 -12.57
CA THR A 18 -30.81 15.26 -12.49
C THR A 18 -29.99 14.28 -13.34
N GLY A 19 -30.60 13.18 -13.81
CA GLY A 19 -29.93 12.14 -14.62
C GLY A 19 -29.67 12.50 -16.08
N ASP A 20 -30.36 13.52 -16.62
CA ASP A 20 -30.39 13.74 -18.09
C ASP A 20 -29.44 14.84 -18.61
N LYS A 21 -28.60 15.43 -17.74
CA LYS A 21 -27.52 16.32 -18.19
C LYS A 21 -26.31 15.50 -18.65
N LYS A 22 -26.39 14.93 -19.86
CA LYS A 22 -25.21 14.54 -20.65
C LYS A 22 -24.34 15.78 -20.90
N ARG A 23 -23.37 16.04 -20.01
CA ARG A 23 -22.22 16.87 -20.34
C ARG A 23 -21.39 16.13 -21.38
N GLY A 24 -21.57 16.48 -22.65
CA GLY A 24 -20.64 16.09 -23.70
C GLY A 24 -19.28 16.71 -23.40
N ALA A 25 -18.42 15.97 -22.71
CA ALA A 25 -17.02 16.34 -22.59
C ALA A 25 -16.41 16.25 -24.00
N ALA A 26 -16.00 17.40 -24.55
CA ALA A 26 -15.27 17.44 -25.80
C ALA A 26 -14.03 16.55 -25.66
N ARG A 27 -13.88 15.56 -26.55
CA ARG A 27 -12.71 14.67 -26.54
C ARG A 27 -11.47 15.52 -26.69
N ALA A 28 -10.59 15.51 -25.67
CA ALA A 28 -9.31 16.20 -25.73
C ALA A 28 -8.51 15.69 -26.95
N SER A 29 -7.90 16.61 -27.70
CA SER A 29 -7.14 16.25 -28.90
C SER A 29 -5.97 15.31 -28.55
N PRO A 30 -5.61 14.36 -29.43
CA PRO A 30 -4.52 13.41 -29.18
C PRO A 30 -3.19 14.11 -28.88
N LEU A 31 -3.00 15.30 -29.43
CA LEU A 31 -1.83 16.16 -29.18
C LEU A 31 -1.77 16.68 -27.73
N ALA A 32 -2.91 17.03 -27.14
CA ALA A 32 -2.98 17.48 -25.75
C ALA A 32 -2.71 16.32 -24.76
N ALA A 33 -3.14 15.11 -25.10
CA ALA A 33 -2.85 13.92 -24.30
C ALA A 33 -1.36 13.59 -24.29
N ILE A 34 -0.70 13.65 -25.46
CA ILE A 34 0.74 13.38 -25.59
C ILE A 34 1.57 14.42 -24.81
N LEU A 35 1.23 15.70 -24.93
CA LEU A 35 1.91 16.76 -24.18
C LEU A 35 1.73 16.63 -22.66
N GLY A 36 0.53 16.21 -22.21
CA GLY A 36 0.27 15.95 -20.80
C GLY A 36 1.12 14.80 -20.23
N VAL A 37 1.21 13.69 -20.97
CA VAL A 37 2.03 12.53 -20.56
C VAL A 37 3.52 12.90 -20.55
N ALA A 38 4.01 13.62 -21.57
CA ALA A 38 5.38 14.09 -21.62
C ALA A 38 5.73 15.01 -20.44
N GLY A 39 4.80 15.89 -20.04
CA GLY A 39 4.97 16.75 -18.87
C GLY A 39 5.08 15.96 -17.56
N ILE A 40 4.25 14.93 -17.36
CA ILE A 40 4.29 14.08 -16.16
C ILE A 40 5.61 13.31 -16.08
N VAL A 41 6.09 12.77 -17.21
CA VAL A 41 7.38 12.05 -17.26
C VAL A 41 8.54 12.99 -16.96
N ALA A 42 8.54 14.20 -17.51
CA ALA A 42 9.59 15.18 -17.26
C ALA A 42 9.65 15.62 -15.78
N VAL A 43 8.50 15.90 -15.17
CA VAL A 43 8.41 16.29 -13.76
C VAL A 43 8.78 15.11 -12.85
N GLY A 44 8.29 13.91 -13.15
CA GLY A 44 8.63 12.70 -12.40
C GLY A 44 10.12 12.36 -12.48
N GLY A 45 10.74 12.51 -13.65
CA GLY A 45 12.18 12.30 -13.84
C GLY A 45 13.04 13.30 -13.05
N LEU A 46 12.64 14.57 -13.05
CA LEU A 46 13.31 15.61 -12.24
C LEU A 46 13.17 15.34 -10.74
N ALA A 47 11.97 14.96 -10.27
CA ALA A 47 11.75 14.62 -8.88
C ALA A 47 12.55 13.38 -8.45
N TRP A 48 12.62 12.34 -9.30
CA TRP A 48 13.42 11.14 -9.04
C TRP A 48 14.92 11.44 -8.98
N ALA A 49 15.43 12.30 -9.85
CA ALA A 49 16.83 12.72 -9.83
C ALA A 49 17.16 13.56 -8.59
N ALA A 50 16.24 14.42 -8.14
CA ALA A 50 16.43 15.26 -6.95
C ALA A 50 16.34 14.49 -5.63
N LEU A 51 15.61 13.35 -5.61
CA LEU A 51 15.39 12.54 -4.42
C LEU A 51 16.32 11.32 -4.33
N GLN A 52 17.39 11.29 -5.13
CA GLN A 52 18.37 10.22 -5.00
C GLN A 52 19.09 10.32 -3.66
N PRO A 53 19.14 9.24 -2.87
CA PRO A 53 19.84 9.23 -1.59
C PRO A 53 21.32 9.48 -1.83
N SER A 54 21.88 10.47 -1.12
CA SER A 54 23.32 10.71 -1.15
C SER A 54 24.05 9.51 -0.54
N PRO A 55 25.15 9.03 -1.15
CA PRO A 55 25.93 7.95 -0.57
C PRO A 55 26.51 8.42 0.77
N GLU A 56 26.15 7.69 1.83
CA GLU A 56 26.63 7.95 3.18
C GLU A 56 28.13 7.65 3.24
N ALA A 57 28.93 8.66 3.59
CA ALA A 57 30.36 8.48 3.75
C ALA A 57 30.60 7.49 4.91
N PRO A 58 31.37 6.40 4.71
CA PRO A 58 31.61 5.45 5.78
C PRO A 58 32.30 6.19 6.94
N LEU A 59 31.72 6.06 8.13
CA LEU A 59 32.33 6.54 9.36
C LEU A 59 33.72 5.88 9.50
N PRO A 60 34.74 6.59 10.01
CA PRO A 60 36.04 6.00 10.28
C PRO A 60 35.89 4.98 11.43
N THR A 61 35.60 3.74 11.07
CA THR A 61 35.76 2.61 11.99
C THR A 61 37.23 2.24 11.98
N ALA A 62 37.85 2.26 13.17
CA ALA A 62 39.23 1.80 13.35
C ALA A 62 39.38 0.42 12.69
N ALA A 63 40.32 0.31 11.75
CA ALA A 63 40.64 -0.95 11.12
C ALA A 63 41.17 -1.92 12.20
N PRO A 64 40.93 -3.24 12.08
CA PRO A 64 41.44 -4.23 13.04
C PRO A 64 42.97 -4.22 13.20
N GLU A 65 43.68 -3.52 12.33
CA GLU A 65 45.13 -3.32 12.34
C GLU A 65 45.59 -2.22 13.33
N GLU A 66 44.69 -1.33 13.80
CA GLU A 66 44.97 -0.34 14.84
C GLU A 66 44.83 -0.88 16.27
N PHE A 67 44.30 -2.09 16.43
CA PHE A 67 44.48 -2.82 17.69
C PHE A 67 45.95 -3.21 17.78
N GLN A 68 46.64 -2.76 18.84
CA GLN A 68 48.02 -3.14 19.11
C GLN A 68 48.13 -4.68 19.20
N THR A 69 48.51 -5.34 18.11
CA THR A 69 48.75 -6.79 18.09
C THR A 69 50.13 -7.17 18.63
N THR A 70 50.90 -6.19 19.12
CA THR A 70 52.19 -6.40 19.77
C THR A 70 52.30 -5.52 21.02
N GLY A 71 52.27 -6.18 22.17
CA GLY A 71 52.28 -5.62 23.53
C GLY A 71 51.75 -6.70 24.47
N SER A 72 52.23 -6.77 25.71
CA SER A 72 51.75 -7.77 26.69
C SER A 72 50.24 -7.61 26.85
N GLY A 73 49.48 -8.66 26.50
CA GLY A 73 48.03 -8.61 26.44
C GLY A 73 47.37 -8.10 27.72
N PHE A 74 46.12 -7.66 27.58
CA PHE A 74 45.27 -7.22 28.68
C PHE A 74 45.13 -8.36 29.71
N GLY A 75 45.98 -8.36 30.73
CA GLY A 75 46.00 -9.41 31.75
C GLY A 75 47.37 -9.73 32.37
N ASP A 76 48.49 -9.41 31.72
CA ASP A 76 49.83 -9.66 32.28
C ASP A 76 50.39 -8.40 32.95
N LEU A 77 49.85 -8.07 34.12
CA LEU A 77 50.53 -7.18 35.06
C LEU A 77 51.68 -7.96 35.67
N ALA A 78 52.91 -7.68 35.24
CA ALA A 78 54.10 -8.11 35.95
C ALA A 78 53.93 -7.72 37.43
N PRO A 79 54.16 -8.63 38.39
CA PRO A 79 54.06 -8.28 39.81
C PRO A 79 54.99 -7.10 40.06
N MET A 80 54.41 -5.97 40.49
CA MET A 80 55.15 -4.78 40.85
C MET A 80 56.25 -5.20 41.83
N PRO A 81 57.52 -4.85 41.61
CA PRO A 81 58.55 -5.10 42.60
C PRO A 81 58.10 -4.42 43.90
N VAL A 82 57.96 -5.20 44.96
CA VAL A 82 57.81 -4.65 46.30
C VAL A 82 59.13 -3.96 46.61
N VAL A 83 59.20 -2.67 46.32
CA VAL A 83 60.28 -1.83 46.82
C VAL A 83 60.07 -1.81 48.33
N GLU A 84 60.91 -2.57 49.04
CA GLU A 84 61.10 -2.39 50.48
C GLU A 84 61.29 -0.89 50.71
N SER A 85 60.35 -0.27 51.41
CA SER A 85 60.35 1.16 51.69
C SER A 85 61.67 1.54 52.33
N ALA A 86 62.53 2.22 51.56
CA ALA A 86 63.66 2.93 52.10
C ALA A 86 63.16 3.84 53.24
N PRO A 87 63.95 4.02 54.32
CA PRO A 87 63.56 4.90 55.42
C PRO A 87 63.12 6.26 54.86
N PRO A 88 62.04 6.86 55.39
CA PRO A 88 61.51 8.10 54.84
C PRO A 88 62.65 9.14 54.78
N PRO A 89 62.87 9.80 53.64
CA PRO A 89 63.72 10.98 53.65
C PRO A 89 63.13 11.94 54.67
N ALA A 90 63.99 12.55 55.50
CA ALA A 90 63.58 13.50 56.52
C ALA A 90 62.58 14.50 55.94
N GLU A 91 61.54 14.84 56.72
CA GLU A 91 60.56 15.88 56.39
C GLU A 91 61.28 17.19 56.07
N THR A 92 61.67 17.36 54.81
CA THR A 92 61.93 18.67 54.25
C THR A 92 60.57 19.32 54.07
N GLY A 93 60.42 20.54 54.57
CA GLY A 93 59.23 21.36 54.31
C GLY A 93 58.91 21.41 52.81
N PRO A 94 57.70 21.87 52.43
CA PRO A 94 57.21 21.77 51.06
C PRO A 94 58.26 22.31 50.07
N SER A 95 58.53 21.51 49.04
CA SER A 95 59.45 21.89 47.97
C SER A 95 58.95 23.16 47.27
N ALA A 96 59.85 23.92 46.64
CA ALA A 96 59.47 25.17 45.98
C ALA A 96 58.36 24.99 44.91
N SER A 97 58.32 23.83 44.24
CA SER A 97 57.26 23.45 43.31
C SER A 97 55.92 23.17 43.99
N GLU A 98 55.92 22.57 45.18
CA GLU A 98 54.69 22.31 45.95
C GLU A 98 54.09 23.62 46.46
N LEU A 99 54.93 24.56 46.91
CA LEU A 99 54.46 25.90 47.28
C LEU A 99 53.82 26.64 46.10
N ALA A 100 54.42 26.57 44.91
CA ALA A 100 53.86 27.16 43.69
C ALA A 100 52.53 26.50 43.26
N LEU A 101 52.41 25.18 43.44
CA LEU A 101 51.16 24.44 43.21
C LEU A 101 50.07 24.86 44.22
N MET A 102 50.41 25.02 45.49
CA MET A 102 49.47 25.49 46.51
C MET A 102 48.97 26.91 46.21
N GLU A 103 49.85 27.80 45.75
CA GLU A 103 49.48 29.16 45.34
C GLU A 103 48.55 29.14 44.12
N SER A 104 48.87 28.36 43.08
CA SER A 104 47.99 28.23 41.90
C SER A 104 46.63 27.62 42.24
N LEU A 105 46.56 26.63 43.13
CA LEU A 105 45.30 26.09 43.63
C LEU A 105 44.51 27.11 44.45
N ALA A 106 45.19 27.96 45.23
CA ALA A 106 44.53 29.04 45.97
C ALA A 106 43.92 30.06 45.01
N THR A 107 44.63 30.43 43.95
CA THR A 107 44.14 31.35 42.91
C THR A 107 42.96 30.77 42.14
N LEU A 108 43.05 29.51 41.71
CA LEU A 108 41.94 28.82 41.02
C LEU A 108 40.72 28.66 41.91
N ARG A 109 40.91 28.40 43.21
CA ARG A 109 39.80 28.37 44.18
C ARG A 109 39.14 29.73 44.32
N ALA A 110 39.92 30.81 44.41
CA ALA A 110 39.39 32.16 44.48
C ALA A 110 38.62 32.56 43.21
N GLU A 111 39.12 32.19 42.04
CA GLU A 111 38.45 32.44 40.75
C GLU A 111 37.14 31.64 40.63
N LEU A 112 37.13 30.38 41.08
CA LEU A 112 35.91 29.58 41.15
C LEU A 112 34.90 30.15 42.16
N GLU A 113 35.37 30.72 43.26
CA GLU A 113 34.51 31.35 44.26
C GLU A 113 33.90 32.65 43.71
N ASP A 114 34.66 33.45 42.96
CA ASP A 114 34.14 34.62 42.25
C ASP A 114 33.11 34.24 41.17
N LEU A 115 33.40 33.21 40.36
CA LEU A 115 32.46 32.69 39.36
C LEU A 115 31.18 32.13 39.97
N ARG A 116 31.27 31.51 41.15
CA ARG A 116 30.09 31.02 41.91
C ARG A 116 29.32 32.15 42.59
N ALA A 117 30.00 33.21 43.01
CA ALA A 117 29.39 34.39 43.63
C ALA A 117 28.75 35.32 42.60
N ARG A 118 29.13 35.23 41.32
CA ARG A 118 28.48 35.94 40.23
C ARG A 118 27.00 35.52 40.20
N PRO A 119 26.05 36.47 40.33
CA PRO A 119 24.64 36.14 40.20
C PRO A 119 24.42 35.53 38.82
N VAL A 120 23.85 34.33 38.79
CA VAL A 120 23.33 33.74 37.56
C VAL A 120 22.33 34.76 37.02
N GLU A 121 22.61 35.38 35.87
CA GLU A 121 21.64 36.21 35.15
C GLU A 121 20.32 35.44 35.18
N ALA A 122 19.32 35.99 35.86
CA ALA A 122 18.01 35.35 35.98
C ALA A 122 17.59 35.01 34.55
N SER A 123 17.36 33.72 34.29
CA SER A 123 16.80 33.24 33.04
C SER A 123 15.74 34.23 32.59
N ASP A 124 15.88 34.74 31.36
CA ASP A 124 15.00 35.75 30.80
C ASP A 124 13.56 35.24 31.00
N SER A 125 12.82 35.80 31.96
CA SER A 125 11.59 35.17 32.50
C SER A 125 10.55 34.88 31.41
N GLY A 126 10.64 35.59 30.28
CA GLY A 126 9.85 35.32 29.08
C GLY A 126 10.19 34.00 28.38
N ALA A 127 11.44 33.54 28.38
CA ALA A 127 11.84 32.25 27.83
C ALA A 127 11.30 31.09 28.68
N GLU A 128 11.33 31.21 30.01
CA GLU A 128 10.72 30.22 30.91
C GLU A 128 9.21 30.15 30.72
N GLN A 129 8.56 31.31 30.61
CA GLN A 129 7.12 31.37 30.34
C GLN A 129 6.76 30.77 28.98
N ALA A 130 7.52 31.05 27.92
CA ALA A 130 7.29 30.47 26.60
C ALA A 130 7.46 28.94 26.60
N ILE A 131 8.46 28.40 27.32
CA ILE A 131 8.64 26.96 27.49
C ILE A 131 7.43 26.37 28.23
N ALA A 132 6.96 27.02 29.30
CA ALA A 132 5.77 26.57 30.04
C ALA A 132 4.51 26.55 29.15
N ASP A 133 4.30 27.60 28.36
CA ASP A 133 3.15 27.71 27.46
C ASP A 133 3.20 26.66 26.33
N LEU A 134 4.38 26.44 25.71
CA LEU A 134 4.59 25.38 24.73
C LEU A 134 4.37 24.00 25.33
N THR A 135 4.84 23.77 26.56
CA THR A 135 4.63 22.50 27.26
C THR A 135 3.14 22.26 27.51
N ALA A 136 2.40 23.30 27.90
CA ALA A 136 0.95 23.22 28.07
C ALA A 136 0.22 22.95 26.75
N GLN A 137 0.64 23.59 25.65
CA GLN A 137 0.07 23.33 24.31
C GLN A 137 0.34 21.90 23.84
N ILE A 138 1.55 21.38 24.04
CA ILE A 138 1.90 20.01 23.69
C ILE A 138 1.02 19.03 24.48
N ALA A 139 0.84 19.25 25.79
CA ALA A 139 -0.03 18.42 26.61
C ALA A 139 -1.49 18.42 26.12
N ALA A 140 -2.04 19.60 25.79
CA ALA A 140 -3.39 19.72 25.24
C ALA A 140 -3.54 19.03 23.88
N LEU A 141 -2.53 19.17 23.00
CA LEU A 141 -2.52 18.52 21.69
C LEU A 141 -2.40 16.99 21.81
N GLN A 142 -1.61 16.50 22.76
CA GLN A 142 -1.51 15.07 23.06
C GLN A 142 -2.84 14.52 23.56
N GLU A 143 -3.53 15.23 24.45
CA GLU A 143 -4.86 14.83 24.93
C GLU A 143 -5.88 14.77 23.79
N ALA A 144 -5.97 15.82 22.97
CA ALA A 144 -6.86 15.87 21.81
C ALA A 144 -6.55 14.75 20.80
N SER A 145 -5.27 14.44 20.57
CA SER A 145 -4.85 13.33 19.71
C SER A 145 -5.33 11.99 20.25
N THR A 146 -5.17 11.73 21.55
CA THR A 146 -5.64 10.49 22.17
C THR A 146 -7.16 10.34 22.13
N GLU A 147 -7.90 11.45 22.29
CA GLU A 147 -9.36 11.43 22.17
C GLU A 147 -9.81 11.13 20.74
N ALA A 148 -9.17 11.76 19.75
CA ALA A 148 -9.42 11.50 18.33
C ALA A 148 -9.13 10.04 17.96
N GLN A 149 -8.03 9.46 18.46
CA GLN A 149 -7.71 8.05 18.25
C GLN A 149 -8.80 7.13 18.82
N ARG A 150 -9.22 7.36 20.07
CA ARG A 150 -10.32 6.59 20.71
C ARG A 150 -11.65 6.75 19.98
N ALA A 151 -11.91 7.91 19.37
CA ALA A 151 -13.12 8.15 18.58
C ALA A 151 -13.09 7.36 17.27
N LEU A 152 -11.94 7.35 16.58
CA LEU A 152 -11.73 6.55 15.37
C LEU A 152 -11.87 5.05 15.63
N GLU A 153 -11.26 4.54 16.70
CA GLU A 153 -11.39 3.14 17.10
C GLU A 153 -12.85 2.74 17.33
N ARG A 154 -13.63 3.61 17.97
CA ARG A 154 -15.08 3.42 18.16
C ARG A 154 -15.82 3.36 16.81
N GLN A 155 -15.51 4.27 15.89
CA GLN A 155 -16.11 4.29 14.55
C GLN A 155 -15.79 3.03 13.74
N LEU A 156 -14.53 2.59 13.76
CA LEU A 156 -14.11 1.36 13.07
C LEU A 156 -14.85 0.16 13.63
N THR A 157 -14.92 0.04 14.96
CA THR A 157 -15.66 -1.06 15.61
C THR A 157 -17.14 -1.06 15.25
N GLU A 158 -17.76 0.12 15.11
CA GLU A 158 -19.16 0.24 14.67
C GLU A 158 -19.34 -0.14 13.20
N ARG A 159 -18.43 0.28 12.32
CA ARG A 159 -18.44 -0.11 10.90
C ARG A 159 -18.23 -1.60 10.71
N ASP A 160 -17.32 -2.21 11.46
CA ASP A 160 -17.10 -3.65 11.41
C ASP A 160 -18.38 -4.42 11.79
N ARG A 161 -19.09 -3.98 12.83
CA ARG A 161 -20.39 -4.57 13.19
C ARG A 161 -21.45 -4.42 12.10
N GLU A 162 -21.53 -3.25 11.45
CA GLU A 162 -22.46 -3.04 10.33
C GLU A 162 -22.12 -3.92 9.13
N LEU A 163 -20.83 -4.07 8.81
CA LEU A 163 -20.36 -4.96 7.74
C LEU A 163 -20.68 -6.41 8.04
N ASP A 164 -20.49 -6.87 9.28
CA ASP A 164 -20.86 -8.21 9.71
C ASP A 164 -22.38 -8.42 9.61
N GLN A 165 -23.19 -7.42 9.97
CA GLN A 165 -24.64 -7.48 9.84
C GLN A 165 -25.09 -7.55 8.37
N LEU A 166 -24.52 -6.72 7.50
CA LEU A 166 -24.78 -6.77 6.06
C LEU A 166 -24.37 -8.11 5.44
N ARG A 167 -23.24 -8.69 5.88
CA ARG A 167 -22.81 -10.02 5.44
C ARG A 167 -23.84 -11.08 5.84
N MET A 168 -24.32 -11.06 7.09
CA MET A 168 -25.36 -11.97 7.58
C MET A 168 -26.67 -11.79 6.81
N ASP A 169 -27.09 -10.55 6.52
CA ASP A 169 -28.30 -10.27 5.73
C ASP A 169 -28.17 -10.81 4.30
N LEU A 170 -27.00 -10.65 3.67
CA LEU A 170 -26.71 -11.22 2.35
C LEU A 170 -26.68 -12.76 2.38
N GLU A 171 -26.14 -13.37 3.43
CA GLU A 171 -26.15 -14.82 3.63
C GLU A 171 -27.56 -15.36 3.83
N VAL A 172 -28.36 -14.72 4.68
CA VAL A 172 -29.78 -15.05 4.89
C VAL A 172 -30.58 -14.87 3.59
N ALA A 173 -30.33 -13.79 2.85
CA ALA A 173 -30.93 -13.59 1.53
C ALA A 173 -30.54 -14.71 0.56
N ARG A 174 -29.27 -15.13 0.53
CA ARG A 174 -28.81 -16.29 -0.27
C ARG A 174 -29.52 -17.58 0.11
N LEU A 175 -29.63 -17.87 1.41
CA LEU A 175 -30.28 -19.09 1.91
C LEU A 175 -31.79 -19.11 1.65
N ARG A 176 -32.45 -17.94 1.65
CA ARG A 176 -33.89 -17.81 1.38
C ARG A 176 -34.22 -17.71 -0.10
N MET A 177 -33.38 -17.07 -0.89
CA MET A 177 -33.60 -16.92 -2.33
C MET A 177 -33.07 -18.10 -3.12
N ARG A 178 -32.16 -18.91 -2.55
CA ARG A 178 -31.45 -20.03 -3.18
C ARG A 178 -31.25 -19.77 -4.68
N PRO A 179 -30.57 -18.65 -5.04
CA PRO A 179 -30.58 -18.17 -6.40
C PRO A 179 -29.94 -19.23 -7.29
N ASP A 180 -30.73 -19.83 -8.18
CA ASP A 180 -30.21 -20.82 -9.13
C ASP A 180 -29.18 -20.19 -10.09
N ARG A 181 -29.22 -18.86 -10.26
CA ARG A 181 -28.39 -18.09 -11.20
C ARG A 181 -27.94 -16.77 -10.59
N ILE A 182 -26.68 -16.41 -10.80
CA ILE A 182 -26.11 -15.12 -10.44
C ILE A 182 -26.09 -14.23 -11.68
N VAL A 183 -26.69 -13.04 -11.59
CA VAL A 183 -26.58 -12.01 -12.62
C VAL A 183 -25.64 -10.93 -12.10
N LEU A 184 -24.40 -10.97 -12.57
CA LEU A 184 -23.43 -9.93 -12.26
C LEU A 184 -23.48 -8.87 -13.36
N GLY A 185 -23.60 -7.59 -12.99
CA GLY A 185 -23.78 -6.52 -13.97
C GLY A 185 -22.59 -6.40 -14.93
N GLU A 186 -21.37 -6.27 -14.41
CA GLU A 186 -20.15 -6.13 -15.19
C GLU A 186 -18.94 -6.64 -14.39
N VAL A 187 -17.97 -7.25 -15.06
CA VAL A 187 -16.66 -7.61 -14.49
C VAL A 187 -15.57 -6.67 -15.01
N ARG A 188 -14.86 -6.04 -14.06
CA ARG A 188 -13.79 -5.04 -14.24
C ARG A 188 -12.48 -5.45 -13.56
N GLY A 189 -12.52 -6.29 -12.53
CA GLY A 189 -11.33 -6.68 -11.77
C GLY A 189 -11.50 -7.90 -10.88
N ARG A 190 -11.21 -7.72 -9.59
CA ARG A 190 -11.04 -8.79 -8.60
C ARG A 190 -12.29 -9.64 -8.38
N GLU A 191 -13.48 -9.11 -8.67
CA GLU A 191 -14.75 -9.82 -8.66
C GLU A 191 -14.83 -10.96 -9.68
N ALA A 192 -13.93 -10.98 -10.67
CA ALA A 192 -13.86 -12.04 -11.68
C ALA A 192 -13.66 -13.43 -11.06
N ILE A 193 -12.72 -13.57 -10.10
CA ILE A 193 -12.46 -14.88 -9.49
C ILE A 193 -13.63 -15.33 -8.63
N THR A 194 -14.22 -14.43 -7.85
CA THR A 194 -15.41 -14.72 -7.04
C THR A 194 -16.60 -15.14 -7.92
N PHE A 195 -16.77 -14.52 -9.09
CA PHE A 195 -17.78 -14.94 -10.06
C PHE A 195 -17.49 -16.35 -10.61
N LEU A 196 -16.25 -16.63 -11.02
CA LEU A 196 -15.85 -17.94 -11.55
C LEU A 196 -15.97 -19.05 -10.50
N GLU A 197 -15.64 -18.78 -9.23
CA GLU A 197 -15.84 -19.72 -8.14
C GLU A 197 -17.34 -19.96 -7.87
N ALA A 198 -18.16 -18.91 -7.92
CA ALA A 198 -19.58 -19.02 -7.67
C ALA A 198 -20.32 -19.87 -8.71
N ILE A 199 -19.98 -19.74 -10.00
CA ILE A 199 -20.59 -20.54 -11.06
C ILE A 199 -20.20 -22.02 -10.95
N ASN A 200 -18.96 -22.31 -10.50
CA ASN A 200 -18.45 -23.67 -10.33
C ASN A 200 -18.93 -24.35 -9.03
N THR A 201 -19.51 -23.60 -8.08
CA THR A 201 -19.95 -24.12 -6.77
C THR A 201 -21.48 -24.22 -6.61
N GLY A 202 -22.22 -24.21 -7.72
CA GLY A 202 -23.66 -24.51 -7.71
C GLY A 202 -24.58 -23.40 -8.23
N HIS A 203 -24.04 -22.36 -8.88
CA HIS A 203 -24.82 -21.29 -9.50
C HIS A 203 -24.68 -21.34 -11.04
N GLY A 204 -25.03 -22.48 -11.64
CA GLY A 204 -24.97 -22.68 -13.08
C GLY A 204 -25.98 -21.79 -13.83
N GLY A 205 -25.66 -21.39 -15.07
CA GLY A 205 -26.52 -20.49 -15.85
C GLY A 205 -26.50 -19.03 -15.38
N SER A 206 -25.49 -18.67 -14.59
CA SER A 206 -25.14 -17.29 -14.25
C SER A 206 -24.67 -16.51 -15.48
N LEU A 207 -24.84 -15.19 -15.47
CA LEU A 207 -24.46 -14.32 -16.58
C LEU A 207 -23.74 -13.07 -16.08
N THR A 208 -22.82 -12.58 -16.90
CA THR A 208 -22.13 -11.31 -16.65
C THR A 208 -21.79 -10.62 -17.96
N THR A 209 -21.43 -9.33 -17.87
CA THR A 209 -20.93 -8.58 -19.02
C THR A 209 -19.48 -8.14 -18.80
N LEU A 210 -18.73 -8.02 -19.89
CA LEU A 210 -17.38 -7.50 -19.86
C LEU A 210 -17.06 -6.81 -21.20
N HIS A 211 -16.19 -5.82 -21.18
CA HIS A 211 -15.76 -5.12 -22.39
C HIS A 211 -14.65 -5.88 -23.09
N ALA A 212 -14.86 -6.29 -24.34
CA ALA A 212 -13.83 -6.87 -25.21
C ALA A 212 -14.13 -6.59 -26.68
N GLU A 213 -13.07 -6.51 -27.50
CA GLU A 213 -13.17 -6.29 -28.95
C GLU A 213 -13.52 -7.57 -29.72
N THR A 214 -13.23 -8.75 -29.16
CA THR A 214 -13.61 -10.06 -29.69
C THR A 214 -13.98 -10.98 -28.53
N PRO A 215 -14.79 -12.02 -28.77
CA PRO A 215 -15.18 -12.95 -27.71
C PRO A 215 -14.01 -13.81 -27.20
N GLN A 216 -12.98 -14.07 -28.01
CA GLN A 216 -11.76 -14.76 -27.57
C GLN A 216 -10.91 -13.84 -26.68
N LEU A 217 -10.87 -12.54 -26.99
CA LEU A 217 -10.20 -11.56 -26.13
C LEU A 217 -10.95 -11.39 -24.80
N ALA A 218 -12.26 -11.65 -24.76
CA ALA A 218 -13.05 -11.62 -23.54
C ALA A 218 -12.51 -12.62 -22.49
N VAL A 219 -12.18 -13.84 -22.90
CA VAL A 219 -11.56 -14.87 -22.03
C VAL A 219 -10.24 -14.36 -21.45
N ARG A 220 -9.37 -13.82 -22.30
CA ARG A 220 -8.07 -13.26 -21.89
C ARG A 220 -8.22 -12.10 -20.91
N ARG A 221 -9.18 -11.20 -21.15
CA ARG A 221 -9.46 -10.07 -20.26
C ARG A 221 -10.04 -10.53 -18.94
N LEU A 222 -10.89 -11.55 -18.95
CA LEU A 222 -11.41 -12.14 -17.73
C LEU A 222 -10.29 -12.80 -16.90
N ALA A 223 -9.34 -13.47 -17.56
CA ALA A 223 -8.15 -14.02 -16.90
C ALA A 223 -7.29 -12.94 -16.24
N ILE A 224 -7.01 -11.83 -16.96
CA ILE A 224 -6.29 -10.68 -16.41
C ILE A 224 -7.05 -10.08 -15.22
N ALA A 225 -8.39 -9.97 -15.30
CA ALA A 225 -9.20 -9.45 -14.22
C ALA A 225 -9.15 -10.34 -12.98
N ALA A 226 -9.23 -11.66 -13.14
CA ALA A 226 -9.14 -12.64 -12.06
C ALA A 226 -7.76 -12.63 -11.38
N LEU A 227 -6.68 -12.49 -12.16
CA LEU A 227 -5.31 -12.42 -11.65
C LEU A 227 -4.93 -11.08 -10.99
N LYS A 228 -5.85 -10.10 -10.92
CA LYS A 228 -5.67 -8.93 -10.04
C LYS A 228 -5.83 -9.29 -8.56
N THR A 229 -6.36 -10.46 -8.27
CA THR A 229 -6.42 -11.07 -6.94
C THR A 229 -5.21 -11.98 -6.76
N ASP A 230 -4.73 -12.13 -5.52
CA ASP A 230 -3.56 -12.95 -5.20
C ASP A 230 -3.91 -14.45 -5.23
N VAL A 231 -4.12 -14.97 -6.44
CA VAL A 231 -4.44 -16.38 -6.70
C VAL A 231 -3.16 -17.08 -7.16
N PRO A 232 -2.78 -18.23 -6.57
CA PRO A 232 -1.56 -18.96 -6.93
C PRO A 232 -1.74 -19.76 -8.23
N MET A 233 -2.08 -19.07 -9.32
CA MET A 233 -2.39 -19.66 -10.62
C MET A 233 -1.66 -18.90 -11.72
N THR A 234 -1.08 -19.60 -12.70
CA THR A 234 -0.46 -18.91 -13.83
C THR A 234 -1.53 -18.33 -14.77
N TYR A 235 -1.14 -17.39 -15.64
CA TYR A 235 -2.06 -16.88 -16.66
C TYR A 235 -2.60 -17.98 -17.58
N ALA A 236 -1.78 -18.97 -17.94
CA ALA A 236 -2.21 -20.09 -18.76
C ALA A 236 -3.25 -20.95 -18.02
N ASP A 237 -2.98 -21.30 -16.77
CA ASP A 237 -3.91 -22.08 -15.94
C ASP A 237 -5.24 -21.35 -15.73
N MET A 238 -5.22 -20.02 -15.59
CA MET A 238 -6.43 -19.21 -15.46
C MET A 238 -7.26 -19.19 -16.75
N VAL A 239 -6.61 -19.10 -17.91
CA VAL A 239 -7.31 -19.22 -19.20
C VAL A 239 -7.94 -20.61 -19.32
N ASP A 240 -7.20 -21.67 -18.98
CA ASP A 240 -7.72 -23.05 -18.99
C ASP A 240 -8.91 -23.22 -18.04
N TYR A 241 -8.82 -22.66 -16.84
CA TYR A 241 -9.90 -22.65 -15.87
C TYR A 241 -11.15 -21.93 -16.40
N ILE A 242 -10.99 -20.77 -17.04
CA ILE A 242 -12.10 -20.01 -17.63
C ILE A 242 -12.71 -20.76 -18.81
N GLU A 243 -11.89 -21.34 -19.70
CA GLU A 243 -12.41 -22.09 -20.85
C GLU A 243 -13.18 -23.35 -20.45
N GLY A 244 -12.86 -23.94 -19.28
CA GLY A 244 -13.63 -25.04 -18.68
C GLY A 244 -14.86 -24.60 -17.89
N SER A 245 -14.94 -23.33 -17.47
CA SER A 245 -16.02 -22.81 -16.62
C SER A 245 -17.09 -22.02 -17.39
N ILE A 246 -16.74 -21.47 -18.55
CA ILE A 246 -17.63 -20.61 -19.36
C ILE A 246 -18.12 -21.37 -20.59
N ASP A 247 -19.43 -21.60 -20.65
CA ASP A 247 -20.06 -22.31 -21.77
C ASP A 247 -20.10 -21.48 -23.06
N VAL A 248 -20.46 -20.20 -22.93
CA VAL A 248 -20.81 -19.32 -24.06
C VAL A 248 -20.32 -17.90 -23.78
N VAL A 249 -19.71 -17.29 -24.79
CA VAL A 249 -19.44 -15.85 -24.84
C VAL A 249 -20.18 -15.26 -26.04
N ILE A 250 -21.05 -14.29 -25.79
CA ILE A 250 -21.81 -13.59 -26.83
C ILE A 250 -21.26 -12.17 -26.96
N GLN A 251 -20.80 -11.83 -28.16
CA GLN A 251 -20.38 -10.47 -28.46
C GLN A 251 -21.58 -9.63 -28.92
N ALA A 252 -21.91 -8.60 -28.16
CA ALA A 252 -22.86 -7.58 -28.55
C ALA A 252 -22.12 -6.38 -29.13
N GLY A 253 -22.50 -5.96 -30.34
CA GLY A 253 -21.83 -4.89 -31.07
C GLY A 253 -22.79 -4.09 -31.94
N ARG A 254 -22.21 -3.25 -32.79
CA ARG A 254 -22.94 -2.61 -33.88
C ARG A 254 -22.43 -3.13 -35.22
N HIS A 255 -23.35 -3.55 -36.08
CA HIS A 255 -23.06 -3.89 -37.46
C HIS A 255 -23.98 -3.04 -38.34
N ASP A 256 -23.41 -2.32 -39.30
CA ASP A 256 -24.14 -1.40 -40.18
C ASP A 256 -25.06 -0.41 -39.44
N GLY A 257 -24.58 0.11 -38.31
CA GLY A 257 -25.29 1.09 -37.48
C GLY A 257 -26.36 0.51 -36.54
N ALA A 258 -26.83 -0.72 -36.79
CA ALA A 258 -27.78 -1.43 -35.92
C ALA A 258 -27.07 -2.13 -34.76
N ARG A 259 -27.70 -2.17 -33.58
CA ARG A 259 -27.22 -2.99 -32.45
C ARG A 259 -27.65 -4.43 -32.64
N GLY A 260 -26.73 -5.37 -32.41
CA GLY A 260 -27.01 -6.79 -32.52
C GLY A 260 -25.91 -7.65 -31.95
N ILE A 261 -26.11 -8.96 -32.00
CA ILE A 261 -25.07 -9.95 -31.72
C ILE A 261 -24.18 -10.03 -32.96
N THR A 262 -22.88 -9.87 -32.78
CA THR A 262 -21.90 -9.93 -33.88
C THR A 262 -21.25 -11.30 -34.00
N GLU A 263 -20.93 -11.92 -32.86
CA GLU A 263 -20.23 -13.20 -32.80
C GLU A 263 -20.64 -13.98 -31.55
N PHE A 264 -20.60 -15.31 -31.61
CA PHE A 264 -20.69 -16.20 -30.46
C PHE A 264 -19.45 -17.10 -30.41
N PHE A 265 -18.96 -17.38 -29.21
CA PHE A 265 -17.77 -18.20 -28.98
C PHE A 265 -18.07 -19.23 -27.91
N LEU A 266 -17.59 -20.46 -28.12
CA LEU A 266 -17.76 -21.61 -27.24
C LEU A 266 -16.38 -22.07 -26.77
N PRO A 267 -15.89 -21.57 -25.61
CA PRO A 267 -14.52 -21.80 -25.16
C PRO A 267 -14.17 -23.30 -25.05
N GLY A 268 -15.05 -24.09 -24.43
CA GLY A 268 -14.83 -25.53 -24.21
C GLY A 268 -14.88 -26.41 -25.47
N GLN A 269 -15.32 -25.90 -26.63
CA GLN A 269 -15.38 -26.67 -27.88
C GLN A 269 -14.15 -26.46 -28.77
N ALA A 270 -13.29 -25.50 -28.46
CA ALA A 270 -12.09 -25.21 -29.25
C ALA A 270 -10.97 -26.25 -29.07
N ARG A 271 -11.05 -27.08 -28.02
CA ARG A 271 -10.05 -28.10 -27.67
C ARG A 271 -10.64 -29.52 -27.69
N HIS A 272 -10.94 -30.05 -28.87
CA HIS A 272 -11.01 -31.50 -29.06
C HIS A 272 -10.04 -31.95 -30.17
N PRO A 273 -8.74 -32.08 -29.87
CA PRO A 273 -7.77 -32.67 -30.80
C PRO A 273 -7.85 -34.20 -30.69
N ASP A 274 -8.87 -34.80 -31.31
CA ASP A 274 -8.84 -36.15 -31.92
C ASP A 274 -10.27 -36.67 -32.12
N GLN A 275 -10.69 -36.73 -33.39
CA GLN A 275 -11.61 -37.74 -33.92
C GLN A 275 -11.67 -37.63 -35.47
N ASN A 276 -10.52 -37.70 -36.16
CA ASN A 276 -10.45 -38.32 -37.49
C ASN A 276 -9.00 -38.51 -37.98
N THR A 277 -8.33 -39.55 -37.49
CA THR A 277 -7.22 -40.20 -38.20
C THR A 277 -7.61 -41.66 -38.46
N GLY A 278 -8.54 -41.85 -39.41
CA GLY A 278 -8.80 -43.11 -40.11
C GLY A 278 -8.49 -42.94 -41.60
N PRO A 279 -8.04 -44.00 -42.31
CA PRO A 279 -7.19 -43.87 -43.47
C PRO A 279 -7.93 -43.35 -44.71
N ALA A 280 -7.15 -42.77 -45.61
CA ALA A 280 -7.54 -42.24 -46.91
C ALA A 280 -8.66 -43.05 -47.62
N GLY A 281 -9.77 -42.38 -47.91
CA GLY A 281 -10.83 -42.86 -48.78
C GLY A 281 -11.63 -41.66 -49.27
N GLY A 282 -11.45 -41.30 -50.53
CA GLY A 282 -12.10 -40.13 -51.13
C GLY A 282 -13.62 -40.31 -51.23
N ALA A 283 -14.35 -39.24 -50.93
CA ALA A 283 -15.67 -38.97 -51.49
C ALA A 283 -16.02 -37.48 -51.31
N GLU A 284 -16.52 -36.94 -52.40
CA GLU A 284 -16.98 -35.60 -52.76
C GLU A 284 -17.58 -34.72 -51.64
N ARG A 285 -17.24 -33.42 -51.69
CA ARG A 285 -17.94 -32.34 -50.97
C ARG A 285 -19.21 -31.95 -51.74
N PRO A 286 -20.41 -31.94 -51.14
CA PRO A 286 -21.53 -31.22 -51.74
C PRO A 286 -21.48 -29.74 -51.30
N THR A 287 -21.27 -28.86 -52.27
CA THR A 287 -21.54 -27.42 -52.18
C THR A 287 -23.04 -27.19 -52.02
N VAL A 288 -23.46 -26.64 -50.88
CA VAL A 288 -24.80 -26.07 -50.74
C VAL A 288 -24.74 -24.62 -51.21
N ALA A 289 -25.24 -24.41 -52.43
CA ALA A 289 -25.51 -23.08 -52.97
C ALA A 289 -26.80 -22.53 -52.37
N ALA A 290 -26.78 -21.25 -52.01
CA ALA A 290 -27.98 -20.50 -51.70
C ALA A 290 -28.83 -20.30 -52.97
N LYS A 291 -30.03 -20.90 -52.99
CA LYS A 291 -31.29 -20.25 -53.41
C LYS A 291 -32.48 -21.10 -53.00
#